data_AF-A0ABD7MPV6-F1
#
_entry.id   AF-A0ABD7MPV6-F1
#
_cell.length_a   1.000
_cell.length_b   1.000
_cell.length_c   1.000
_cell.angle_alpha   90.00
_cell.angle_beta   90.00
_cell.angle_gamma   90.00
#
_symmetry.space_group_name_H-M   'P 1'
#
loop_
_entity.id
_entity.type
_entity.pdbx_description
1 polymer ?
#
loop_
_entity_poly.entity_id
_entity_poly.type
_entity_poly.pdbx_seq_one_letter_code
_entity_poly.pdbx_strand_id
1 'polypeptide(L)'
;MRVLVEHSIGPTWVGVNPVSGKDQFIWLIDPVYADASGKSSQMKLLAATTRTLGELLDNDPHFAHGFSRNPFYTGKSPSAYRWYRQHNRVMRLGDLIRQVRDLAGTDQYKTAPRQQFKSGRELINAVKTRREEAQAFKVLAQDVDAEVSAGLDQYDPELIDGVRVLWIAEGTAVRDETAFRHALKTGHRLRAAGQRLTDAAIIDAYEHAYNVAQAHGGAGRPAELAPMRDLQTMARRVRGYVTQSKSTASIGSSAPRKATTSERKALATMGRRGGQKAAQRWKTDPQGEYAQAQRKNLASANKRKRASGNNTRAQILAVASQSFTQTGKLPTWKAIEEEVGVSRRTVAYHVSALKKAGLYPEEQGAIP
;
A
#
# COMPACT_ATOMS: atom_id res chain seq x y z
N MET A 1 15.37 8.77 -25.86
CA MET A 1 16.05 10.08 -26.04
C MET A 1 15.94 10.59 -27.48
N ARG A 2 16.42 9.85 -28.48
CA ARG A 2 16.34 10.22 -29.92
C ARG A 2 14.96 10.72 -30.38
N VAL A 3 13.89 10.00 -30.02
CA VAL A 3 12.50 10.37 -30.33
C VAL A 3 12.11 11.76 -29.82
N LEU A 4 12.58 12.16 -28.63
CA LEU A 4 12.29 13.49 -28.06
C LEU A 4 13.01 14.61 -28.81
N VAL A 5 14.25 14.34 -29.26
CA VAL A 5 15.05 15.30 -30.03
C VAL A 5 14.45 15.51 -31.42
N GLU A 6 14.05 14.42 -32.09
CA GLU A 6 13.39 14.47 -33.41
C GLU A 6 12.08 15.26 -33.37
N HIS A 7 11.38 15.26 -32.24
CA HIS A 7 10.15 16.03 -32.04
C HIS A 7 10.38 17.39 -31.36
N SER A 8 11.63 17.88 -31.31
CA SER A 8 11.99 19.20 -30.77
C SER A 8 11.57 19.44 -29.31
N ILE A 9 11.47 18.37 -28.52
CA ILE A 9 11.16 18.38 -27.08
C ILE A 9 12.26 17.72 -26.23
N GLY A 10 13.47 17.61 -26.79
CA GLY A 10 14.64 17.08 -26.09
C GLY A 10 15.02 17.90 -24.84
N PRO A 11 15.89 17.33 -23.99
CA PRO A 11 16.39 18.05 -22.83
C PRO A 11 17.30 19.21 -23.26
N THR A 12 17.22 20.32 -22.54
CA THR A 12 18.12 21.47 -22.70
C THR A 12 19.57 21.10 -22.36
N TRP A 13 19.76 20.25 -21.34
CA TRP A 13 21.07 19.78 -20.90
C TRP A 13 21.06 18.27 -20.65
N VAL A 14 22.16 17.62 -21.02
CA VAL A 14 22.44 16.22 -20.74
C VAL A 14 23.67 16.15 -19.85
N GLY A 15 23.54 15.52 -18.69
CA GLY A 15 24.65 15.25 -17.79
C GLY A 15 25.03 13.78 -17.90
N VAL A 16 26.30 13.47 -18.08
CA VAL A 16 26.81 12.08 -18.07
C VAL A 16 27.79 11.92 -16.93
N ASN A 17 27.57 10.92 -16.08
CA ASN A 17 28.52 10.56 -15.03
C ASN A 17 29.65 9.71 -15.63
N PRO A 18 30.92 10.19 -15.61
CA PRO A 18 32.01 9.52 -16.32
C PRO A 18 32.41 8.18 -15.68
N VAL A 19 32.05 7.93 -14.42
CA VAL A 19 32.40 6.71 -13.68
C VAL A 19 31.30 5.65 -13.79
N SER A 20 30.05 6.05 -13.61
CA SER A 20 28.91 5.12 -13.58
C SER A 20 28.15 5.00 -14.89
N GLY A 21 28.44 5.86 -15.88
CA GLY A 21 27.70 5.93 -17.14
C GLY A 21 26.24 6.38 -16.99
N LYS A 22 25.83 6.81 -15.78
CA LYS A 22 24.48 7.28 -15.52
C LYS A 22 24.26 8.64 -16.17
N ASP A 23 23.07 8.81 -16.73
CA ASP A 23 22.66 10.03 -17.41
C ASP A 23 21.60 10.80 -16.62
N GLN A 24 21.69 12.13 -16.67
CA GLN A 24 20.69 13.05 -16.19
C GLN A 24 20.24 13.98 -17.31
N PHE A 25 18.95 14.23 -17.37
CA PHE A 25 18.34 15.07 -18.41
C PHE A 25 17.60 16.24 -17.78
N ILE A 26 17.79 17.44 -18.32
CA ILE A 26 17.22 18.67 -17.76
C ILE A 26 16.51 19.46 -18.84
N TRP A 27 15.26 19.81 -18.57
CA TRP A 27 14.46 20.72 -19.39
C TRP A 27 14.33 22.06 -18.68
N LEU A 28 14.53 23.15 -19.43
CA LEU A 28 14.08 24.46 -19.00
C LEU A 28 12.58 24.57 -19.23
N ILE A 29 11.85 24.88 -18.17
CA ILE A 29 10.39 25.04 -18.18
C ILE A 29 10.00 26.40 -17.60
N ASP A 30 8.80 26.86 -17.92
CA ASP A 30 8.22 28.04 -17.27
C ASP A 30 8.19 27.89 -15.74
N PRO A 31 8.35 28.99 -14.98
CA PRO A 31 8.29 28.95 -13.53
C PRO A 31 6.92 28.43 -13.05
N VAL A 32 6.96 27.47 -12.13
CA VAL A 32 5.77 26.86 -11.53
C VAL A 32 5.63 27.36 -10.10
N TYR A 33 4.50 28.01 -9.81
CA TYR A 33 4.20 28.53 -8.49
C TYR A 33 3.22 27.62 -7.73
N ALA A 34 3.45 27.50 -6.43
CA ALA A 34 2.55 26.85 -5.48
C ALA A 34 1.77 27.90 -4.69
N ASP A 35 0.58 27.54 -4.22
CA ASP A 35 -0.15 28.33 -3.22
C ASP A 35 0.51 28.22 -1.83
N ALA A 36 -0.03 28.93 -0.84
CA ALA A 36 0.47 28.92 0.54
C ALA A 36 0.49 27.52 1.19
N SER A 37 -0.26 26.55 0.66
CA SER A 37 -0.27 25.15 1.10
C SER A 37 0.74 24.26 0.37
N GLY A 38 1.56 24.85 -0.51
CA GLY A 38 2.51 24.12 -1.35
C GLY A 38 1.85 23.36 -2.50
N LYS A 39 0.57 23.61 -2.80
CA LYS A 39 -0.18 22.92 -3.86
C LYS A 39 -0.69 23.94 -4.88
N SER A 40 -0.92 23.53 -6.11
CA SER A 40 -1.61 24.37 -7.10
C SER A 40 -2.01 23.49 -8.28
N SER A 41 -2.87 24.00 -9.17
CA SER A 41 -3.13 23.35 -10.46
C SER A 41 -1.83 23.15 -11.26
N GLN A 42 -0.92 24.13 -11.20
CA GLN A 42 0.36 24.08 -11.89
C GLN A 42 1.32 23.06 -11.28
N MET A 43 1.34 22.92 -9.94
CA MET A 43 2.10 21.85 -9.27
C MET A 43 1.58 20.46 -9.62
N LYS A 44 0.25 20.30 -9.79
CA LYS A 44 -0.34 19.04 -10.28
C LYS A 44 0.04 18.75 -11.72
N LEU A 45 0.05 19.79 -12.58
CA LEU A 45 0.51 19.67 -13.95
C LEU A 45 1.98 19.25 -13.98
N LEU A 46 2.83 19.85 -13.14
CA LEU A 46 4.25 19.54 -13.04
C LEU A 46 4.46 18.07 -12.68
N ALA A 47 3.78 17.59 -11.63
CA ALA A 47 3.85 16.19 -11.22
C ALA A 47 3.38 15.22 -12.32
N ALA A 48 2.34 15.59 -13.09
CA ALA A 48 1.85 14.79 -14.20
C ALA A 48 2.84 14.77 -15.37
N THR A 49 3.45 15.91 -15.70
CA THR A 49 4.47 16.02 -16.75
C THR A 49 5.68 15.18 -16.39
N THR A 50 6.20 15.29 -15.17
CA THR A 50 7.34 14.50 -14.68
C THR A 50 7.07 13.01 -14.78
N ARG A 51 5.87 12.56 -14.36
CA ARG A 51 5.51 11.14 -14.44
C ARG A 51 5.45 10.64 -15.87
N THR A 52 4.76 11.37 -16.75
CA THR A 52 4.55 10.93 -18.14
C THR A 52 5.88 10.92 -18.91
N LEU A 53 6.71 11.95 -18.72
CA LEU A 53 8.04 12.03 -19.32
C LEU A 53 8.94 10.91 -18.78
N GLY A 54 8.81 10.59 -17.50
CA GLY A 54 9.52 9.49 -16.87
C GLY A 54 9.13 8.12 -17.43
N GLU A 55 7.84 7.85 -17.57
CA GLU A 55 7.31 6.64 -18.20
C GLU A 55 7.81 6.50 -19.65
N LEU A 56 7.83 7.58 -20.44
CA LEU A 56 8.34 7.56 -21.82
C LEU A 56 9.86 7.31 -21.90
N LEU A 57 10.62 7.71 -20.88
CA LEU A 57 12.07 7.53 -20.81
C LEU A 57 12.47 6.25 -20.07
N ASP A 58 11.51 5.41 -19.70
CA ASP A 58 11.70 4.23 -18.86
C ASP A 58 12.50 4.55 -17.59
N ASN A 59 12.24 5.72 -17.00
CA ASN A 59 12.91 6.11 -15.77
C ASN A 59 12.30 5.37 -14.58
N ASP A 60 13.14 4.97 -13.63
CA ASP A 60 12.65 4.45 -12.36
C ASP A 60 12.18 5.64 -11.50
N PRO A 61 10.88 5.76 -11.17
CA PRO A 61 10.36 6.88 -10.38
C PRO A 61 10.92 6.94 -8.94
N HIS A 62 11.57 5.88 -8.46
CA HIS A 62 12.27 5.84 -7.17
C HIS A 62 13.76 6.22 -7.28
N PHE A 63 14.29 6.35 -8.50
CA PHE A 63 15.64 6.87 -8.78
C PHE A 63 15.63 8.27 -9.41
N ALA A 64 14.61 8.58 -10.20
CA ALA A 64 14.48 9.84 -10.89
C ALA A 64 14.04 10.93 -9.89
N HIS A 65 15.00 11.69 -9.40
CA HIS A 65 14.70 12.94 -8.71
C HIS A 65 14.04 13.91 -9.70
N GLY A 66 13.00 14.61 -9.27
CA GLY A 66 12.33 15.62 -10.09
C GLY A 66 13.26 16.78 -10.50
N PHE A 67 12.67 17.83 -11.09
CA PHE A 67 13.41 19.01 -11.57
C PHE A 67 14.36 19.58 -10.50
N SER A 68 15.66 19.57 -10.80
CA SER A 68 16.70 20.20 -9.98
C SER A 68 16.75 21.71 -10.23
N ARG A 69 16.94 22.49 -9.16
CA ARG A 69 17.01 23.95 -9.22
C ARG A 69 18.39 24.48 -9.65
N ASN A 70 19.45 23.70 -9.50
CA ASN A 70 20.76 24.01 -10.05
C ASN A 70 21.63 22.74 -10.12
N PRO A 71 21.84 22.17 -11.32
CA PRO A 71 22.57 20.91 -11.50
C PRO A 71 24.08 21.09 -11.71
N PHE A 72 24.55 22.33 -11.93
CA PHE A 72 25.90 22.59 -12.41
C PHE A 72 26.89 22.65 -11.25
N TYR A 73 27.37 21.47 -10.84
CA TYR A 73 28.49 21.36 -9.91
C TYR A 73 29.78 21.83 -10.59
N THR A 74 30.47 22.79 -9.97
CA THR A 74 31.71 23.42 -10.49
C THR A 74 32.98 22.94 -9.78
N GLY A 75 32.88 21.98 -8.86
CA GLY A 75 34.02 21.43 -8.13
C GLY A 75 34.78 20.33 -8.89
N LYS A 76 35.85 19.81 -8.29
CA LYS A 76 36.79 18.86 -8.93
C LYS A 76 36.47 17.37 -8.71
N SER A 77 35.27 17.03 -8.25
CA SER A 77 34.90 15.63 -8.00
C SER A 77 34.97 14.80 -9.29
N PRO A 78 35.74 13.69 -9.33
CA PRO A 78 35.80 12.80 -10.49
C PRO A 78 34.46 12.13 -10.82
N SER A 79 33.57 12.03 -9.83
CA SER A 79 32.21 11.48 -9.97
C SER A 79 31.16 12.52 -10.35
N ALA A 80 31.56 13.78 -10.60
CA ALA A 80 30.64 14.82 -11.04
C ALA A 80 30.11 14.54 -12.46
N TYR A 81 28.86 14.88 -12.69
CA TYR A 81 28.25 14.84 -14.02
C TYR A 81 28.93 15.86 -14.94
N ARG A 82 29.30 15.42 -16.14
CA ARG A 82 29.74 16.29 -17.23
C ARG A 82 28.52 16.75 -18.01
N TRP A 83 28.27 18.06 -18.03
CA TRP A 83 27.07 18.63 -18.62
C TRP A 83 27.30 19.13 -20.04
N TYR A 84 26.42 18.74 -20.95
CA TYR A 84 26.44 19.10 -22.36
C TYR A 84 25.16 19.86 -22.70
N ARG A 85 25.31 21.11 -23.15
CA ARG A 85 24.19 21.94 -23.61
C ARG A 85 23.70 21.43 -24.96
N GLN A 86 22.39 21.23 -25.08
CA GLN A 86 21.75 20.88 -26.34
C GLN A 86 21.07 22.10 -26.97
N HIS A 87 20.30 22.87 -26.19
CA HIS A 87 19.63 24.10 -26.63
C HIS A 87 19.40 25.06 -25.45
N ASN A 88 18.60 26.12 -25.62
CA ASN A 88 18.18 27.07 -24.57
C ASN A 88 16.67 27.35 -24.56
N ARG A 89 15.89 26.61 -25.36
CA ARG A 89 14.43 26.73 -25.40
C ARG A 89 13.82 26.47 -24.02
N VAL A 90 13.03 27.43 -23.54
CA VAL A 90 12.13 27.26 -22.38
C VAL A 90 10.81 26.67 -22.87
N MET A 91 10.37 25.60 -22.24
CA MET A 91 9.16 24.89 -22.64
C MET A 91 7.99 25.22 -21.71
N ARG A 92 6.85 25.57 -22.29
CA ARG A 92 5.60 25.65 -21.52
C ARG A 92 5.21 24.25 -21.07
N LEU A 93 4.90 24.12 -19.78
CA LEU A 93 4.62 22.84 -19.16
C LEU A 93 3.43 22.10 -19.81
N GLY A 94 2.40 22.87 -20.22
CA GLY A 94 1.22 22.35 -20.93
C GLY A 94 1.55 21.81 -22.32
N ASP A 95 2.42 22.49 -23.06
CA ASP A 95 2.83 22.05 -24.40
C ASP A 95 3.76 20.84 -24.32
N LEU A 96 4.64 20.80 -23.33
CA LEU A 96 5.54 19.67 -23.09
C LEU A 96 4.76 18.40 -22.77
N ILE A 97 3.84 18.44 -21.80
CA ILE A 97 3.06 17.23 -21.45
C ILE A 97 2.17 16.77 -22.60
N ARG A 98 1.65 17.70 -23.41
CA ARG A 98 0.85 17.37 -24.59
C ARG A 98 1.68 16.56 -25.59
N GLN A 99 2.84 17.10 -25.99
CA GLN A 99 3.72 16.45 -26.96
C GLN A 99 4.29 15.12 -26.44
N VAL A 100 4.63 15.04 -25.15
CA VAL A 100 5.07 13.78 -24.52
C VAL A 100 3.97 12.71 -24.55
N ARG A 101 2.71 13.10 -24.31
CA ARG A 101 1.58 12.17 -24.37
C ARG A 101 1.30 11.68 -25.79
N ASP A 102 1.37 12.59 -26.76
CA ASP A 102 1.20 12.26 -28.18
C ASP A 102 2.27 11.25 -28.62
N LEU A 103 3.52 11.45 -28.20
CA LEU A 103 4.63 10.50 -28.44
C LEU A 103 4.46 9.15 -27.74
N ALA A 104 3.93 9.17 -26.51
CA ALA A 104 3.68 7.94 -25.74
C ALA A 104 2.45 7.17 -26.24
N GLY A 105 1.73 7.66 -27.26
CA GLY A 105 0.47 7.06 -27.72
C GLY A 105 -0.62 7.09 -26.65
N THR A 106 -0.51 8.00 -25.67
CA THR A 106 -1.48 8.13 -24.58
C THR A 106 -2.48 9.22 -24.90
N ASP A 107 -3.76 8.86 -24.99
CA ASP A 107 -4.83 9.84 -25.27
C ASP A 107 -4.76 11.03 -24.31
N GLN A 108 -4.70 12.26 -24.85
CA GLN A 108 -4.67 13.52 -24.09
C GLN A 108 -5.84 13.63 -23.10
N TYR A 109 -6.96 13.03 -23.48
CA TYR A 109 -8.11 12.74 -22.65
C TYR A 109 -8.46 11.27 -22.87
N LYS A 110 -8.42 10.44 -21.83
CA LYS A 110 -9.30 9.27 -21.85
C LYS A 110 -10.70 9.84 -21.97
N THR A 111 -11.32 9.74 -23.16
CA THR A 111 -12.73 10.05 -23.35
C THR A 111 -13.44 9.25 -22.29
N ALA A 112 -13.87 9.91 -21.20
CA ALA A 112 -14.54 9.21 -20.13
C ALA A 112 -15.74 8.57 -20.80
N PRO A 113 -15.86 7.23 -20.80
CA PRO A 113 -16.93 6.58 -21.51
C PRO A 113 -18.23 7.24 -21.05
N ARG A 114 -18.97 7.81 -22.02
CA ARG A 114 -20.29 8.38 -21.78
C ARG A 114 -21.08 7.28 -21.08
N GLN A 115 -21.31 7.50 -19.79
CA GLN A 115 -22.16 6.71 -18.91
C GLN A 115 -22.06 5.17 -19.14
N GLN A 116 -21.13 4.50 -18.45
CA GLN A 116 -20.91 3.05 -18.55
C GLN A 116 -22.11 2.18 -18.16
N PHE A 117 -23.08 2.72 -17.42
CA PHE A 117 -24.23 1.98 -16.90
C PHE A 117 -25.53 2.60 -17.38
N LYS A 118 -26.44 1.77 -17.86
CA LYS A 118 -27.76 2.20 -18.37
C LYS A 118 -28.64 2.73 -17.25
N SER A 119 -28.37 2.38 -15.98
CA SER A 119 -29.10 2.92 -14.82
C SER A 119 -28.28 2.96 -13.52
N GLY A 120 -28.75 3.74 -12.53
CA GLY A 120 -28.16 3.78 -11.19
C GLY A 120 -28.30 2.46 -10.42
N ARG A 121 -29.32 1.64 -10.71
CA ARG A 121 -29.48 0.30 -10.13
C ARG A 121 -28.40 -0.65 -10.64
N GLU A 122 -28.12 -0.60 -11.93
CA GLU A 122 -27.06 -1.39 -12.56
C GLU A 122 -25.69 -1.04 -12.00
N LEU A 123 -25.42 0.25 -11.77
CA LEU A 123 -24.22 0.72 -11.07
C LEU A 123 -24.12 0.14 -9.64
N ILE A 124 -25.21 0.15 -8.87
CA ILE A 124 -25.21 -0.40 -7.50
C ILE A 124 -24.94 -1.91 -7.50
N ASN A 125 -25.58 -2.65 -8.40
CA ASN A 125 -25.42 -4.11 -8.49
C ASN A 125 -24.02 -4.49 -8.96
N ALA A 126 -23.48 -3.80 -9.97
CA ALA A 126 -22.11 -4.01 -10.42
C ALA A 126 -21.09 -3.73 -9.31
N VAL A 127 -21.31 -2.70 -8.49
CA VAL A 127 -20.42 -2.37 -7.36
C VAL A 127 -20.52 -3.39 -6.22
N LYS A 128 -21.72 -3.93 -5.95
CA LYS A 128 -21.90 -5.04 -5.00
C LYS A 128 -21.18 -6.30 -5.47
N THR A 129 -21.40 -6.69 -6.72
CA THR A 129 -20.76 -7.87 -7.33
C THR A 129 -19.24 -7.76 -7.26
N ARG A 130 -18.67 -6.61 -7.64
CA ARG A 130 -17.22 -6.35 -7.52
C ARG A 130 -16.71 -6.41 -6.08
N ARG A 131 -17.53 -6.00 -5.11
CA ARG A 131 -17.17 -6.08 -3.69
C ARG A 131 -17.15 -7.53 -3.22
N GLU A 132 -18.15 -8.32 -3.63
CA GLU A 132 -18.25 -9.74 -3.32
C GLU A 132 -17.09 -10.52 -3.96
N GLU A 133 -16.82 -10.28 -5.25
CA GLU A 133 -15.65 -10.82 -5.95
C GLU A 133 -14.33 -10.43 -5.26
N ALA A 134 -14.17 -9.17 -4.85
CA ALA A 134 -12.97 -8.73 -4.16
C ALA A 134 -12.84 -9.33 -2.75
N GLN A 135 -13.96 -9.59 -2.07
CA GLN A 135 -13.98 -10.27 -0.78
C GLN A 135 -13.64 -11.75 -0.93
N ALA A 136 -14.23 -12.43 -1.91
CA ALA A 136 -13.93 -13.82 -2.24
C ALA A 136 -12.47 -13.99 -2.66
N PHE A 137 -11.97 -13.11 -3.54
CA PHE A 137 -10.56 -13.08 -3.92
C PHE A 137 -9.64 -12.83 -2.73
N LYS A 138 -10.03 -11.94 -1.80
CA LYS A 138 -9.24 -11.68 -0.59
C LYS A 138 -9.16 -12.93 0.30
N VAL A 139 -10.27 -13.65 0.47
CA VAL A 139 -10.31 -14.90 1.25
C VAL A 139 -9.47 -15.97 0.57
N LEU A 140 -9.67 -16.21 -0.73
CA LEU A 140 -8.87 -17.15 -1.52
C LEU A 140 -7.37 -16.81 -1.49
N ALA A 141 -7.02 -15.53 -1.62
CA ALA A 141 -5.64 -15.08 -1.53
C ALA A 141 -5.07 -15.30 -0.12
N GLN A 142 -5.86 -15.10 0.94
CA GLN A 142 -5.42 -15.36 2.31
C GLN A 142 -5.25 -16.87 2.58
N ASP A 143 -6.13 -17.71 2.04
CA ASP A 143 -6.06 -19.16 2.15
C ASP A 143 -4.84 -19.71 1.37
N VAL A 144 -4.63 -19.25 0.14
CA VAL A 144 -3.45 -19.61 -0.67
C VAL A 144 -2.16 -19.09 -0.05
N ASP A 145 -2.11 -17.86 0.47
CA ASP A 145 -0.90 -17.29 1.08
C ASP A 145 -0.58 -17.95 2.44
N ALA A 146 -1.59 -18.46 3.15
CA ALA A 146 -1.44 -19.30 4.34
C ALA A 146 -0.92 -20.70 4.01
N GLU A 147 -1.31 -21.28 2.87
CA GLU A 147 -0.79 -22.57 2.39
C GLU A 147 0.61 -22.46 1.75
N VAL A 148 0.96 -21.34 1.10
CA VAL A 148 2.13 -21.25 0.20
C VAL A 148 3.36 -20.62 0.84
N SER A 149 3.24 -19.69 1.80
CA SER A 149 4.34 -18.72 2.03
C SER A 149 5.51 -19.17 2.93
N ALA A 150 5.40 -20.26 3.71
CA ALA A 150 6.47 -20.68 4.64
C ALA A 150 7.03 -22.09 4.41
N GLY A 151 6.23 -23.03 3.89
CA GLY A 151 6.62 -24.43 3.77
C GLY A 151 7.36 -24.80 2.48
N LEU A 152 7.03 -24.17 1.35
CA LEU A 152 7.41 -24.69 0.03
C LEU A 152 8.80 -24.28 -0.47
N ASP A 153 9.41 -23.19 0.04
CA ASP A 153 10.81 -22.86 -0.28
C ASP A 153 11.77 -23.97 0.18
N GLN A 154 11.37 -24.77 1.18
CA GLN A 154 12.16 -25.90 1.69
C GLN A 154 12.08 -27.12 0.74
N TYR A 155 11.09 -27.14 -0.15
CA TYR A 155 10.83 -28.22 -1.10
C TYR A 155 11.06 -27.81 -2.56
N ASP A 156 11.49 -26.56 -2.83
CA ASP A 156 11.85 -26.10 -4.17
C ASP A 156 13.31 -26.50 -4.46
N PRO A 157 13.54 -27.53 -5.30
CA PRO A 157 14.90 -28.03 -5.58
C PRO A 157 15.75 -27.02 -6.36
N GLU A 158 15.16 -25.93 -6.88
CA GLU A 158 15.87 -24.88 -7.61
C GLU A 158 16.40 -23.76 -6.70
N LEU A 159 16.09 -23.80 -5.39
CA LEU A 159 16.63 -22.85 -4.40
C LEU A 159 17.94 -23.37 -3.83
N ILE A 160 18.98 -22.54 -3.91
CA ILE A 160 20.28 -22.77 -3.28
C ILE A 160 20.31 -21.93 -2.01
N ASP A 161 20.43 -22.55 -0.84
CA ASP A 161 20.35 -21.88 0.48
C ASP A 161 19.12 -20.96 0.63
N GLY A 162 17.98 -21.36 0.05
CA GLY A 162 16.74 -20.57 0.07
C GLY A 162 16.69 -19.41 -0.94
N VAL A 163 17.71 -19.27 -1.79
CA VAL A 163 17.83 -18.21 -2.80
C VAL A 163 17.75 -18.80 -4.21
N ARG A 164 16.93 -18.18 -5.08
CA ARG A 164 16.85 -18.55 -6.49
C ARG A 164 17.94 -17.84 -7.28
N VAL A 165 19.07 -18.53 -7.51
CA VAL A 165 20.21 -17.97 -8.24
C VAL A 165 19.89 -17.87 -9.73
N LEU A 166 20.04 -16.67 -10.29
CA LEU A 166 19.91 -16.45 -11.73
C LEU A 166 21.26 -16.64 -12.41
N TRP A 167 21.26 -17.36 -13.53
CA TRP A 167 22.45 -17.71 -14.29
C TRP A 167 22.50 -16.95 -15.62
N ILE A 168 23.66 -16.38 -15.95
CA ILE A 168 23.97 -15.81 -17.28
C ILE A 168 24.41 -16.93 -18.22
N ALA A 169 25.29 -17.78 -17.69
CA ALA A 169 25.84 -18.98 -18.31
C ALA A 169 26.14 -19.98 -17.19
N GLU A 170 26.41 -21.23 -17.53
CA GLU A 170 26.78 -22.26 -16.56
C GLU A 170 27.97 -21.78 -15.70
N GLY A 171 27.83 -21.82 -14.38
CA GLY A 171 28.83 -21.35 -13.42
C GLY A 171 28.96 -19.82 -13.28
N THR A 172 28.19 -19.00 -14.01
CA THR A 172 28.22 -17.53 -13.92
C THR A 172 26.87 -16.95 -13.54
N ALA A 173 26.73 -16.45 -12.31
CA ALA A 173 25.48 -15.89 -11.80
C ALA A 173 25.31 -14.37 -12.03
N VAL A 174 24.06 -13.93 -12.14
CA VAL A 174 23.65 -12.52 -12.05
C VAL A 174 23.50 -12.14 -10.57
N ARG A 175 24.62 -11.79 -9.92
CA ARG A 175 24.71 -11.58 -8.46
C ARG A 175 23.75 -10.50 -7.95
N ASP A 176 23.81 -9.31 -8.53
CA ASP A 176 23.00 -8.17 -8.07
C ASP A 176 21.51 -8.34 -8.35
N GLU A 177 21.14 -8.95 -9.47
CA GLU A 177 19.72 -9.20 -9.78
C GLU A 177 19.14 -10.30 -8.89
N THR A 178 19.92 -11.36 -8.63
CA THR A 178 19.55 -12.40 -7.67
C THR A 178 19.32 -11.79 -6.30
N ALA A 179 20.26 -10.99 -5.82
CA ALA A 179 20.19 -10.29 -4.55
C ALA A 179 18.99 -9.34 -4.46
N PHE A 180 18.73 -8.56 -5.51
CA PHE A 180 17.62 -7.62 -5.57
C PHE A 180 16.26 -8.31 -5.59
N ARG A 181 16.09 -9.38 -6.38
CA ARG A 181 14.85 -10.16 -6.43
C ARG A 181 14.56 -10.86 -5.11
N HIS A 182 15.60 -11.40 -4.46
CA HIS A 182 15.46 -12.00 -3.14
C HIS A 182 15.04 -10.95 -2.09
N ALA A 183 15.67 -9.77 -2.09
CA ALA A 183 15.30 -8.67 -1.22
C ALA A 183 13.85 -8.20 -1.43
N LEU A 184 13.36 -8.18 -2.68
CA LEU A 184 11.94 -7.93 -2.98
C LEU A 184 11.02 -9.02 -2.44
N LYS A 185 11.35 -10.30 -2.67
CA LYS A 185 10.58 -11.46 -2.16
C LYS A 185 10.44 -11.38 -0.64
N THR A 186 11.55 -11.16 0.05
CA THR A 186 11.58 -11.01 1.51
C THR A 186 10.82 -9.76 1.97
N GLY A 187 10.94 -8.65 1.25
CA GLY A 187 10.17 -7.45 1.56
C GLY A 187 8.66 -7.66 1.47
N HIS A 188 8.18 -8.35 0.43
CA HIS A 188 6.77 -8.72 0.31
C HIS A 188 6.31 -9.65 1.44
N ARG A 189 7.14 -10.62 1.84
CA ARG A 189 6.88 -11.49 3.00
C ARG A 189 6.75 -10.72 4.31
N LEU A 190 7.70 -9.83 4.60
CA LEU A 190 7.65 -8.98 5.79
C LEU A 190 6.37 -8.13 5.82
N ARG A 191 5.96 -7.61 4.65
CA ARG A 191 4.71 -6.85 4.52
C ARG A 191 3.49 -7.73 4.76
N ALA A 192 3.45 -8.94 4.20
CA ALA A 192 2.35 -9.89 4.39
C ALA A 192 2.21 -10.32 5.85
N ALA A 193 3.33 -10.59 6.53
CA ALA A 193 3.40 -10.92 7.95
C ALA A 193 3.08 -9.73 8.89
N GLY A 194 2.82 -8.55 8.35
CA GLY A 194 2.57 -7.33 9.15
C GLY A 194 3.81 -6.80 9.89
N GLN A 195 5.00 -7.31 9.57
CA GLN A 195 6.25 -6.89 10.18
C GLN A 195 6.74 -5.56 9.59
N ARG A 196 7.56 -4.84 10.36
CA ARG A 196 8.07 -3.54 9.96
C ARG A 196 9.15 -3.70 8.89
N LEU A 197 8.95 -3.05 7.75
CA LEU A 197 9.84 -3.11 6.59
C LEU A 197 11.08 -2.20 6.78
N THR A 198 12.05 -2.64 7.58
CA THR A 198 13.27 -1.87 7.91
C THR A 198 14.30 -1.92 6.77
N ASP A 199 15.17 -0.90 6.69
CA ASP A 199 16.27 -0.92 5.70
C ASP A 199 17.24 -2.06 6.01
N ALA A 200 17.57 -2.28 7.29
CA ALA A 200 18.44 -3.37 7.73
C ALA A 200 17.96 -4.73 7.24
N ALA A 201 16.70 -5.11 7.49
CA ALA A 201 16.17 -6.41 7.07
C ALA A 201 16.19 -6.62 5.54
N ILE A 202 16.05 -5.53 4.77
CA ILE A 202 16.14 -5.59 3.31
C ILE A 202 17.61 -5.72 2.87
N ILE A 203 18.52 -4.98 3.49
CA ILE A 203 19.96 -5.06 3.22
C ILE A 203 20.48 -6.45 3.56
N ASP A 204 20.14 -6.99 4.73
CA ASP A 204 20.52 -8.33 5.16
C ASP A 204 20.06 -9.40 4.15
N ALA A 205 18.81 -9.27 3.67
CA ALA A 205 18.27 -10.17 2.65
C ALA A 205 18.97 -10.03 1.29
N TYR A 206 19.42 -8.83 0.93
CA TYR A 206 20.21 -8.59 -0.28
C TYR A 206 21.61 -9.19 -0.16
N GLU A 207 22.33 -8.90 0.92
CA GLU A 207 23.68 -9.38 1.16
C GLU A 207 23.74 -10.90 1.23
N HIS A 208 22.77 -11.53 1.90
CA HIS A 208 22.66 -12.98 1.95
C HIS A 208 22.56 -13.58 0.54
N ALA A 209 21.63 -13.10 -0.28
CA ALA A 209 21.46 -13.61 -1.64
C ALA A 209 22.59 -13.27 -2.60
N TYR A 210 23.25 -12.12 -2.41
CA TYR A 210 24.46 -11.77 -3.15
C TYR A 210 25.59 -12.77 -2.84
N ASN A 211 25.80 -13.09 -1.56
CA ASN A 211 26.83 -14.01 -1.12
C ASN A 211 26.58 -15.44 -1.61
N VAL A 212 25.32 -15.90 -1.60
CA VAL A 212 24.94 -17.20 -2.18
C VAL A 212 25.24 -17.22 -3.69
N ALA A 213 24.82 -16.18 -4.43
CA ALA A 213 25.11 -16.08 -5.86
C ALA A 213 26.62 -15.99 -6.16
N GLN A 214 27.39 -15.35 -5.29
CA GLN A 214 28.85 -15.25 -5.42
C GLN A 214 29.53 -16.59 -5.15
N ALA A 215 29.10 -17.33 -4.13
CA ALA A 215 29.68 -18.61 -3.77
C ALA A 215 29.48 -19.66 -4.88
N HIS A 216 28.28 -19.69 -5.48
CA HIS A 216 27.93 -20.70 -6.48
C HIS A 216 28.17 -20.26 -7.93
N GLY A 217 28.17 -18.96 -8.22
CA GLY A 217 28.28 -18.42 -9.59
C GLY A 217 29.24 -17.24 -9.75
N GLY A 218 30.24 -17.15 -8.87
CA GLY A 218 31.26 -16.09 -8.92
C GLY A 218 32.13 -16.15 -10.18
N ALA A 219 32.36 -17.35 -10.74
CA ALA A 219 33.22 -17.56 -11.92
C ALA A 219 34.62 -16.89 -11.80
N GLY A 220 35.22 -16.94 -10.61
CA GLY A 220 36.51 -16.30 -10.32
C GLY A 220 36.47 -14.76 -10.21
N ARG A 221 35.30 -14.12 -10.37
CA ARG A 221 35.16 -12.67 -10.20
C ARG A 221 35.25 -12.30 -8.71
N PRO A 222 35.95 -11.22 -8.35
CA PRO A 222 35.97 -10.73 -6.98
C PRO A 222 34.56 -10.31 -6.54
N ALA A 223 34.29 -10.35 -5.24
CA ALA A 223 33.06 -9.82 -4.68
C ALA A 223 33.04 -8.30 -4.84
N GLU A 224 31.99 -7.77 -5.47
CA GLU A 224 31.80 -6.35 -5.76
C GLU A 224 30.54 -5.87 -5.04
N LEU A 225 30.52 -6.01 -3.71
CA LEU A 225 29.39 -5.54 -2.93
C LEU A 225 29.37 -4.00 -2.92
N ALA A 226 28.20 -3.42 -3.18
CA ALA A 226 28.03 -1.98 -3.16
C ALA A 226 28.30 -1.40 -1.75
N PRO A 227 28.82 -0.16 -1.65
CA PRO A 227 29.03 0.48 -0.35
C PRO A 227 27.70 0.71 0.39
N MET A 228 27.74 0.74 1.73
CA MET A 228 26.55 0.83 2.60
C MET A 228 25.59 1.98 2.24
N ARG A 229 26.11 3.12 1.79
CA ARG A 229 25.28 4.26 1.34
C ARG A 229 24.35 3.88 0.17
N ASP A 230 24.86 3.09 -0.77
CA ASP A 230 24.10 2.65 -1.95
C ASP A 230 23.12 1.53 -1.58
N LEU A 231 23.52 0.63 -0.68
CA LEU A 231 22.64 -0.41 -0.13
C LEU A 231 21.45 0.18 0.64
N GLN A 232 21.66 1.23 1.44
CA GLN A 232 20.57 1.97 2.08
C GLN A 232 19.61 2.61 1.07
N THR A 233 20.15 3.12 -0.04
CA THR A 233 19.32 3.69 -1.11
C THR A 233 18.53 2.61 -1.84
N MET A 234 19.16 1.47 -2.12
CA MET A 234 18.53 0.26 -2.66
C MET A 234 17.40 -0.25 -1.74
N ALA A 235 17.64 -0.33 -0.43
CA ALA A 235 16.66 -0.81 0.53
C ALA A 235 15.41 0.09 0.60
N ARG A 236 15.61 1.41 0.55
CA ARG A 236 14.50 2.37 0.45
C ARG A 236 13.68 2.19 -0.83
N ARG A 237 14.32 1.79 -1.93
CA ARG A 237 13.65 1.52 -3.22
C ARG A 237 12.87 0.22 -3.16
N VAL A 238 13.47 -0.87 -2.66
CA VAL A 238 12.76 -2.14 -2.42
C VAL A 238 11.55 -1.89 -1.54
N ARG A 239 11.68 -1.10 -0.46
CA ARG A 239 10.55 -0.67 0.37
C ARG A 239 9.51 0.12 -0.44
N GLY A 240 9.95 1.04 -1.29
CA GLY A 240 9.10 1.78 -2.23
C GLY A 240 8.30 0.83 -3.13
N TYR A 241 8.96 -0.11 -3.79
CA TYR A 241 8.33 -1.13 -4.62
C TYR A 241 7.33 -1.98 -3.85
N VAL A 242 7.75 -2.52 -2.71
CA VAL A 242 6.92 -3.38 -1.87
C VAL A 242 5.69 -2.65 -1.34
N THR A 243 5.76 -1.34 -1.07
CA THR A 243 4.66 -0.54 -0.52
C THR A 243 3.77 0.09 -1.59
N GLN A 244 4.37 0.62 -2.66
CA GLN A 244 3.71 1.38 -3.72
C GLN A 244 3.31 0.54 -4.92
N SER A 245 3.73 -0.74 -5.01
CA SER A 245 3.37 -1.63 -6.10
C SER A 245 1.92 -1.42 -6.51
N LYS A 246 1.72 -0.72 -7.64
CA LYS A 246 0.65 -1.11 -8.58
C LYS A 246 0.87 -2.61 -8.67
N SER A 247 -0.13 -3.42 -8.39
CA SER A 247 -0.16 -4.76 -8.92
C SER A 247 -0.09 -4.60 -10.45
N THR A 248 1.11 -4.46 -11.01
CA THR A 248 1.41 -5.07 -12.29
C THR A 248 1.04 -6.50 -12.03
N ALA A 249 -0.09 -6.86 -12.62
CA ALA A 249 -0.64 -8.18 -12.54
C ALA A 249 0.52 -9.14 -12.72
N SER A 250 0.83 -9.86 -11.64
CA SER A 250 1.37 -11.20 -11.81
C SER A 250 0.52 -11.85 -12.88
N ILE A 251 1.22 -12.30 -13.92
CA ILE A 251 0.76 -13.09 -15.05
C ILE A 251 -0.57 -13.79 -14.73
N GLY A 252 -1.64 -13.35 -15.40
CA GLY A 252 -2.90 -14.09 -15.48
C GLY A 252 -3.75 -14.15 -14.20
N SER A 253 -4.28 -13.03 -13.69
CA SER A 253 -5.64 -13.07 -13.12
C SER A 253 -6.34 -11.71 -13.17
N SER A 254 -7.62 -11.76 -13.51
CA SER A 254 -8.54 -10.62 -13.57
C SER A 254 -8.67 -9.97 -12.18
N ALA A 255 -7.81 -8.99 -11.88
CA ALA A 255 -7.98 -8.18 -10.69
C ALA A 255 -9.27 -7.34 -10.83
N PRO A 256 -10.18 -7.36 -9.83
CA PRO A 256 -11.45 -6.67 -9.93
C PRO A 256 -11.24 -5.17 -10.17
N ARG A 257 -11.83 -4.67 -11.26
CA ARG A 257 -11.67 -3.30 -11.74
C ARG A 257 -12.17 -2.31 -10.68
N LYS A 258 -11.29 -1.41 -10.20
CA LYS A 258 -11.66 -0.39 -9.21
C LYS A 258 -12.73 0.57 -9.75
N ALA A 259 -13.67 0.97 -8.90
CA ALA A 259 -14.68 1.97 -9.23
C ALA A 259 -14.03 3.33 -9.59
N THR A 260 -14.51 3.94 -10.68
CA THR A 260 -14.01 5.24 -11.15
C THR A 260 -14.43 6.38 -10.23
N THR A 261 -13.78 7.55 -10.35
CA THR A 261 -14.12 8.74 -9.54
C THR A 261 -15.55 9.25 -9.81
N SER A 262 -16.03 9.15 -11.05
CA SER A 262 -17.41 9.50 -11.43
C SER A 262 -18.42 8.53 -10.80
N GLU A 263 -18.17 7.22 -10.85
CA GLU A 263 -18.99 6.20 -10.18
C GLU A 263 -19.09 6.45 -8.67
N ARG A 264 -17.96 6.75 -8.01
CA ARG A 264 -17.95 7.11 -6.58
C ARG A 264 -18.79 8.33 -6.27
N LYS A 265 -18.69 9.39 -7.08
CA LYS A 265 -19.52 10.60 -6.92
C LYS A 265 -21.00 10.29 -7.12
N ALA A 266 -21.36 9.52 -8.16
CA ALA A 266 -22.74 9.12 -8.42
C ALA A 266 -23.33 8.29 -7.27
N LEU A 267 -22.58 7.33 -6.73
CA LEU A 267 -22.98 6.54 -5.54
C LEU A 267 -23.15 7.43 -4.31
N ALA A 268 -22.23 8.36 -4.06
CA ALA A 268 -22.33 9.29 -2.93
C ALA A 268 -23.58 10.17 -3.05
N THR A 269 -23.89 10.67 -4.25
CA THR A 269 -25.11 11.46 -4.50
C THR A 269 -26.37 10.62 -4.31
N MET A 270 -26.40 9.38 -4.82
CA MET A 270 -27.54 8.48 -4.63
C MET A 270 -27.73 8.11 -3.16
N GLY A 271 -26.65 7.82 -2.43
CA GLY A 271 -26.69 7.56 -0.99
C GLY A 271 -27.21 8.76 -0.21
N ARG A 272 -26.74 9.98 -0.53
CA ARG A 272 -27.23 11.23 0.08
C ARG A 272 -28.73 11.44 -0.16
N ARG A 273 -29.21 11.27 -1.41
CA ARG A 273 -30.63 11.38 -1.74
C ARG A 273 -31.47 10.32 -1.04
N GLY A 274 -30.97 9.08 -0.97
CA GLY A 274 -31.62 7.99 -0.23
C GLY A 274 -31.75 8.30 1.26
N GLY A 275 -30.68 8.82 1.88
CA GLY A 275 -30.68 9.24 3.28
C GLY A 275 -31.64 10.41 3.55
N GLN A 276 -31.67 11.42 2.67
CA GLN A 276 -32.64 12.52 2.77
C GLN A 276 -34.08 12.03 2.66
N LYS A 277 -34.38 11.13 1.71
CA LYS A 277 -35.71 10.56 1.54
C LYS A 277 -36.12 9.67 2.72
N ALA A 278 -35.18 8.90 3.29
CA ALA A 278 -35.41 8.14 4.52
C ALA A 278 -35.70 9.08 5.70
N ALA A 279 -34.91 10.14 5.89
CA ALA A 279 -35.13 11.13 6.94
C ALA A 279 -36.47 11.87 6.78
N GLN A 280 -36.85 12.18 5.53
CA GLN A 280 -38.15 12.76 5.23
C GLN A 280 -39.30 11.80 5.60
N ARG A 281 -39.18 10.51 5.28
CA ARG A 281 -40.17 9.48 5.68
C ARG A 281 -40.33 9.41 7.20
N TRP A 282 -39.24 9.45 7.96
CA TRP A 282 -39.30 9.49 9.42
C TRP A 282 -40.01 10.73 9.98
N LYS A 283 -39.99 11.86 9.27
CA LYS A 283 -40.68 13.10 9.66
C LYS A 283 -42.14 13.14 9.23
N THR A 284 -42.45 12.59 8.05
CA THR A 284 -43.76 12.72 7.40
C THR A 284 -44.70 11.56 7.73
N ASP A 285 -44.18 10.35 7.84
CA ASP A 285 -44.96 9.16 8.18
C ASP A 285 -44.16 8.23 9.12
N PRO A 286 -44.10 8.57 10.42
CA PRO A 286 -43.38 7.78 11.42
C PRO A 286 -44.04 6.43 11.73
N GLN A 287 -45.30 6.26 11.36
CA GLN A 287 -46.09 5.03 11.59
C GLN A 287 -46.21 4.17 10.34
N GLY A 288 -45.77 4.67 9.18
CA GLY A 288 -45.75 3.95 7.92
C GLY A 288 -44.95 2.66 7.97
N GLU A 289 -45.28 1.76 7.04
CA GLU A 289 -44.71 0.41 6.93
C GLU A 289 -43.18 0.43 6.93
N TYR A 290 -42.56 1.37 6.20
CA TYR A 290 -41.11 1.52 6.16
C TYR A 290 -40.51 1.87 7.54
N ALA A 291 -41.08 2.87 8.22
CA ALA A 291 -40.59 3.31 9.53
C ALA A 291 -40.76 2.21 10.58
N GLN A 292 -41.90 1.51 10.55
CA GLN A 292 -42.19 0.39 11.44
C GLN A 292 -41.28 -0.81 11.19
N ALA A 293 -41.02 -1.17 9.93
CA ALA A 293 -40.06 -2.22 9.59
C ALA A 293 -38.65 -1.88 10.11
N GLN A 294 -38.20 -0.63 9.96
CA GLN A 294 -36.90 -0.20 10.50
C GLN A 294 -36.87 -0.22 12.04
N ARG A 295 -37.95 0.19 12.72
CA ARG A 295 -38.07 0.06 14.18
C ARG A 295 -38.01 -1.40 14.64
N LYS A 296 -38.69 -2.32 13.95
CA LYS A 296 -38.63 -3.76 14.22
C LYS A 296 -37.21 -4.30 14.07
N ASN A 297 -36.53 -3.93 12.99
CA ASN A 297 -35.13 -4.33 12.76
C ASN A 297 -34.22 -3.81 13.87
N LEU A 298 -34.33 -2.52 14.22
CA LEU A 298 -33.55 -1.92 15.31
C LEU A 298 -33.85 -2.58 16.66
N ALA A 299 -35.12 -2.86 16.96
CA ALA A 299 -35.53 -3.57 18.17
C ALA A 299 -34.93 -4.98 18.22
N SER A 300 -34.94 -5.71 17.10
CA SER A 300 -34.33 -7.04 17.02
C SER A 300 -32.81 -7.00 17.23
N ALA A 301 -32.12 -6.02 16.64
CA ALA A 301 -30.69 -5.81 16.83
C ALA A 301 -30.36 -5.45 18.28
N ASN A 302 -31.16 -4.56 18.91
CA ASN A 302 -31.01 -4.20 20.32
C ASN A 302 -31.24 -5.41 21.24
N LYS A 303 -32.22 -6.27 20.95
CA LYS A 303 -32.44 -7.52 21.69
C LYS A 303 -31.22 -8.44 21.61
N ARG A 304 -30.66 -8.67 20.41
CA ARG A 304 -29.45 -9.48 20.22
C ARG A 304 -28.23 -8.88 20.94
N LYS A 305 -28.05 -7.55 20.85
CA LYS A 305 -26.96 -6.85 21.53
C LYS A 305 -27.08 -6.95 23.06
N ARG A 306 -28.31 -6.86 23.60
CA ARG A 306 -28.57 -7.07 25.03
C ARG A 306 -28.26 -8.50 25.46
N ALA A 307 -28.67 -9.50 24.67
CA ALA A 307 -28.34 -10.90 24.93
C ALA A 307 -26.83 -11.16 24.91
N SER A 308 -26.12 -10.63 23.91
CA SER A 308 -24.64 -10.73 23.83
C SER A 308 -23.95 -10.06 25.02
N GLY A 309 -24.38 -8.84 25.42
CA GLY A 309 -23.82 -8.18 26.60
C GLY A 309 -24.13 -8.90 27.92
N ASN A 310 -25.28 -9.56 28.03
CA ASN A 310 -25.60 -10.42 29.16
C ASN A 310 -24.70 -11.67 29.17
N ASN A 311 -24.44 -12.27 28.01
CA ASN A 311 -23.55 -13.41 27.88
C ASN A 311 -22.12 -13.07 28.33
N THR A 312 -21.56 -11.95 27.83
CA THR A 312 -20.24 -11.46 28.27
C THR A 312 -20.19 -11.19 29.77
N ARG A 313 -21.25 -10.60 30.34
CA ARG A 313 -21.36 -10.40 31.79
C ARG A 313 -21.33 -11.72 32.56
N ALA A 314 -22.05 -12.74 32.08
CA ALA A 314 -22.10 -14.05 32.69
C ALA A 314 -20.73 -14.76 32.62
N GLN A 315 -20.04 -14.68 31.49
CA GLN A 315 -18.67 -15.22 31.33
C GLN A 315 -17.69 -14.56 32.31
N ILE A 316 -17.71 -13.23 32.44
CA ILE A 316 -16.88 -12.51 33.41
C ILE A 316 -17.17 -12.96 34.84
N LEU A 317 -18.46 -13.13 35.20
CA LEU A 317 -18.85 -13.62 36.51
C LEU A 317 -18.33 -15.05 36.75
N ALA A 318 -18.46 -15.93 35.76
CA ALA A 318 -18.02 -17.32 35.86
C ALA A 318 -16.50 -17.40 36.10
N VAL A 319 -15.70 -16.67 35.31
CA VAL A 319 -14.23 -16.61 35.47
C VAL A 319 -13.85 -16.06 36.84
N ALA A 320 -14.48 -14.96 37.26
CA ALA A 320 -14.21 -14.36 38.57
C ALA A 320 -14.56 -15.31 39.73
N SER A 321 -15.73 -15.95 39.66
CA SER A 321 -16.20 -16.88 40.70
C SER A 321 -15.33 -18.15 40.75
N GLN A 322 -15.00 -18.72 39.60
CA GLN A 322 -14.16 -19.92 39.51
C GLN A 322 -12.77 -19.66 40.09
N SER A 323 -12.10 -18.58 39.69
CA SER A 323 -10.80 -18.18 40.26
C SER A 323 -10.89 -17.99 41.78
N PHE A 324 -11.94 -17.32 42.25
CA PHE A 324 -12.13 -17.09 43.68
C PHE A 324 -12.37 -18.40 44.45
N THR A 325 -13.18 -19.33 43.92
CA THR A 325 -13.41 -20.64 44.57
C THR A 325 -12.16 -21.52 44.62
N GLN A 326 -11.29 -21.44 43.61
CA GLN A 326 -10.09 -22.28 43.52
C GLN A 326 -8.92 -21.73 44.33
N THR A 327 -8.78 -20.39 44.42
CA THR A 327 -7.57 -19.74 44.95
C THR A 327 -7.83 -18.80 46.12
N GLY A 328 -9.09 -18.49 46.42
CA GLY A 328 -9.48 -17.46 47.39
C GLY A 328 -9.22 -16.02 46.94
N LYS A 329 -8.78 -15.81 45.69
CA LYS A 329 -8.40 -14.49 45.15
C LYS A 329 -9.12 -14.18 43.85
N LEU A 330 -9.43 -12.89 43.66
CA LEU A 330 -10.02 -12.41 42.42
C LEU A 330 -8.98 -12.37 41.29
N PRO A 331 -9.37 -12.73 40.06
CA PRO A 331 -8.46 -12.66 38.93
C PRO A 331 -8.17 -11.19 38.57
N THR A 332 -6.97 -10.92 38.08
CA THR A 332 -6.61 -9.58 37.62
C THR A 332 -7.45 -9.20 36.38
N TRP A 333 -7.64 -7.89 36.17
CA TRP A 333 -8.33 -7.38 34.98
C TRP A 333 -7.79 -7.97 33.68
N LYS A 334 -6.45 -8.10 33.58
CA LYS A 334 -5.77 -8.64 32.41
C LYS A 334 -6.10 -10.12 32.18
N ALA A 335 -6.16 -10.91 33.24
CA ALA A 335 -6.53 -12.33 33.14
C ALA A 335 -7.98 -12.49 32.65
N ILE A 336 -8.91 -11.66 33.11
CA ILE A 336 -10.31 -11.70 32.64
C ILE A 336 -10.41 -11.27 31.16
N GLU A 337 -9.60 -10.29 30.73
CA GLU A 337 -9.56 -9.85 29.33
C GLU A 337 -9.08 -10.98 28.40
N GLU A 338 -8.02 -11.69 28.79
CA GLU A 338 -7.45 -12.81 28.03
C GLU A 338 -8.40 -14.00 27.96
N GLU A 339 -9.03 -14.37 29.09
CA GLU A 339 -9.92 -15.53 29.19
C GLU A 339 -11.24 -15.33 28.42
N VAL A 340 -11.84 -14.13 28.51
CA VAL A 340 -13.14 -13.82 27.89
C VAL A 340 -12.98 -13.23 26.49
N GLY A 341 -11.77 -12.79 26.12
CA GLY A 341 -11.49 -12.17 24.82
C GLY A 341 -12.12 -10.79 24.64
N VAL A 342 -12.17 -9.98 25.70
CA VAL A 342 -12.81 -8.65 25.69
C VAL A 342 -11.88 -7.56 26.21
N SER A 343 -12.13 -6.31 25.81
CA SER A 343 -11.30 -5.17 26.25
C SER A 343 -11.47 -4.86 27.74
N ARG A 344 -10.42 -4.31 28.37
CA ARG A 344 -10.45 -3.78 29.74
C ARG A 344 -11.68 -2.95 30.08
N ARG A 345 -12.09 -2.06 29.16
CA ARG A 345 -13.25 -1.18 29.35
C ARG A 345 -14.55 -1.98 29.48
N THR A 346 -14.70 -3.04 28.69
CA THR A 346 -15.84 -3.94 28.73
C THR A 346 -15.87 -4.70 30.06
N VAL A 347 -14.71 -5.20 30.51
CA VAL A 347 -14.58 -5.85 31.82
C VAL A 347 -14.99 -4.87 32.93
N ALA A 348 -14.44 -3.66 32.95
CA ALA A 348 -14.75 -2.63 33.98
C ALA A 348 -16.25 -2.32 34.07
N TYR A 349 -16.89 -2.16 32.92
CA TYR A 349 -18.31 -1.90 32.85
C TYR A 349 -19.15 -3.06 33.43
N HIS A 350 -18.81 -4.31 33.08
CA HIS A 350 -19.56 -5.47 33.55
C HIS A 350 -19.28 -5.84 35.00
N VAL A 351 -18.03 -5.72 35.46
CA VAL A 351 -17.67 -5.88 36.89
C VAL A 351 -18.40 -4.86 37.75
N SER A 352 -18.45 -3.58 37.33
CA SER A 352 -19.23 -2.56 38.05
C SER A 352 -20.72 -2.92 38.13
N ALA A 353 -21.30 -3.42 37.04
CA ALA A 353 -22.69 -3.86 37.02
C ALA A 353 -22.93 -5.10 37.91
N LEU A 354 -21.99 -6.03 37.97
CA LEU A 354 -22.04 -7.23 38.83
C LEU A 354 -21.91 -6.87 40.31
N LYS A 355 -21.00 -5.95 40.66
CA LYS A 355 -20.87 -5.41 42.02
C LYS A 355 -22.14 -4.73 42.49
N LYS A 356 -22.73 -3.87 41.64
CA LYS A 356 -24.03 -3.22 41.94
C LYS A 356 -25.17 -4.22 42.13
N ALA A 357 -25.09 -5.38 41.48
CA ALA A 357 -26.06 -6.46 41.62
C ALA A 357 -25.77 -7.40 42.82
N GLY A 358 -24.66 -7.19 43.56
CA GLY A 358 -24.25 -8.07 44.66
C GLY A 358 -23.81 -9.47 44.20
N LEU A 359 -23.47 -9.63 42.92
CA LEU A 359 -23.12 -10.94 42.33
C LEU A 359 -21.62 -11.14 42.17
N TYR A 360 -20.82 -10.08 42.28
CA TYR A 360 -19.37 -10.19 42.11
C TYR A 360 -18.72 -10.66 43.42
N PRO A 361 -17.82 -11.67 43.42
CA PRO A 361 -17.18 -12.11 44.65
C PRO A 361 -16.41 -10.97 45.34
N GLU A 362 -16.50 -10.91 46.65
CA GLU A 362 -15.81 -9.91 47.47
C GLU A 362 -14.63 -10.58 48.19
N GLU A 363 -13.44 -10.00 48.08
CA GLU A 363 -12.33 -10.36 48.95
C GLU A 363 -12.64 -9.83 50.35
N GLN A 364 -12.75 -10.71 51.34
CA GLN A 364 -12.84 -10.30 52.74
C GLN A 364 -11.53 -9.59 53.12
N GLY A 365 -11.56 -8.25 53.14
CA GLY A 365 -10.38 -7.46 53.47
C GLY A 365 -10.54 -5.97 53.27
N ALA A 366 -11.40 -5.33 54.07
CA ALA A 366 -11.21 -4.00 54.70
C ALA A 366 -12.58 -3.45 55.17
N ILE A 367 -13.00 -3.89 56.35
CA ILE A 367 -13.89 -3.10 57.21
C ILE A 367 -12.97 -2.11 57.94
N PRO A 368 -13.25 -0.80 57.90
CA PRO A 368 -13.19 0.03 59.09
C PRO A 368 -14.55 0.02 59.83
#